data_AF-A0A0C9W4M1-F1
#
_entry.id   AF-A0A0C9W4M1-F1
#
_cell.length_a   1.000
_cell.length_b   1.000
_cell.length_c   1.000
_cell.angle_alpha   90.00
_cell.angle_beta   90.00
_cell.angle_gamma   90.00
#
_symmetry.space_group_name_H-M   'P 1'
#
loop_
_entity.id
_entity.type
_entity.pdbx_description
1 polymer ?
#
loop_
_entity_poly.entity_id
_entity_poly.type
_entity_poly.pdbx_seq_one_letter_code
_entity_poly.pdbx_strand_id
1 'polypeptide(L)'
;QEPPPQGTLRGWIRMAVMDGKTLGHRICAMPGCRGPLMDYKQGRFCSDHIEESKICGIDNCQNPVSVGHTFRARKIYCLQTIQWACGVPIAFTKCYGSKSTPQVFKFLTEVWAESDTKPSFISYDNACNLLRHITRSHVESSWITSTRFIVDAWHYINHQATDLLCRTRCNPSPANGSQPDLLKILEHPKTGKKYLVRAFNTEAAEQLNAWLDDFEAQLRQMTDFHFDFVVHVALLIYKEKREEEI
;
A
#
# COMPACT_ATOMS: atom_id res chain seq x y z
N GLN A 1 5.30 -24.98 -5.91
CA GLN A 1 5.70 -25.37 -7.26
C GLN A 1 6.83 -26.37 -7.09
N GLU A 2 6.90 -27.40 -7.93
CA GLU A 2 8.15 -28.15 -8.04
C GLU A 2 9.19 -27.22 -8.67
N PRO A 3 10.43 -27.22 -8.17
CA PRO A 3 11.49 -26.42 -8.78
C PRO A 3 11.63 -26.82 -10.25
N PRO A 4 11.82 -25.86 -11.17
CA PRO A 4 11.92 -26.18 -12.58
C PRO A 4 13.15 -27.10 -12.82
N PRO A 5 13.08 -28.01 -13.81
CA PRO A 5 14.16 -28.97 -14.07
C PRO A 5 15.52 -28.29 -14.22
N GLN A 6 16.57 -28.93 -13.72
CA GLN A 6 17.92 -28.40 -13.76
C GLN A 6 18.33 -28.11 -15.22
N GLY A 7 18.70 -26.85 -15.52
CA GLY A 7 19.07 -26.40 -16.87
C GLY A 7 17.98 -25.66 -17.65
N THR A 8 16.76 -25.53 -17.12
CA THR A 8 15.74 -24.63 -17.71
C THR A 8 16.09 -23.16 -17.46
N LEU A 9 15.94 -22.32 -18.50
CA LEU A 9 16.06 -20.86 -18.37
C LEU A 9 15.00 -20.37 -17.38
N ARG A 10 15.45 -19.88 -16.23
CA ARG A 10 14.55 -19.24 -15.27
C ARG A 10 14.15 -17.88 -15.82
N GLY A 11 12.85 -17.64 -15.96
CA GLY A 11 12.33 -16.31 -16.25
C GLY A 11 12.64 -15.32 -15.12
N TRP A 12 12.47 -14.03 -15.39
CA TRP A 12 12.67 -12.98 -14.40
C TRP A 12 11.52 -12.97 -13.39
N ILE A 13 11.85 -13.23 -12.11
CA ILE A 13 10.88 -13.15 -11.02
C ILE A 13 10.86 -11.73 -10.49
N ARG A 14 9.66 -11.14 -10.44
CA ARG A 14 9.45 -9.78 -9.94
C ARG A 14 8.56 -9.80 -8.70
N MET A 15 8.97 -9.06 -7.69
CA MET A 15 8.18 -8.81 -6.49
C MET A 15 7.84 -7.33 -6.42
N ALA A 16 6.55 -7.02 -6.36
CA ALA A 16 6.07 -5.72 -5.90
C ALA A 16 5.87 -5.79 -4.39
N VAL A 17 6.12 -4.68 -3.71
CA VAL A 17 5.98 -4.49 -2.28
C VAL A 17 5.05 -3.30 -2.11
N MET A 18 4.14 -3.35 -1.15
CA MET A 18 3.18 -2.28 -0.94
C MET A 18 2.86 -2.09 0.53
N ASP A 19 2.69 -0.84 0.94
CA ASP A 19 2.19 -0.48 2.27
C ASP A 19 1.49 0.89 2.24
N GLY A 20 0.70 1.15 3.28
CA GLY A 20 -0.04 2.39 3.45
C GLY A 20 0.60 3.26 4.52
N LYS A 21 0.96 4.49 4.16
CA LYS A 21 1.44 5.50 5.10
C LYS A 21 0.31 6.43 5.52
N THR A 22 0.21 6.75 6.81
CA THR A 22 -0.72 7.79 7.33
C THR A 22 -0.27 9.20 6.92
N LEU A 23 -0.22 9.43 5.61
CA LEU A 23 0.14 10.65 4.92
C LEU A 23 -1.05 11.09 4.11
N GLY A 24 -1.49 12.34 4.26
CA GLY A 24 -2.73 12.76 3.64
C GLY A 24 -3.08 14.22 3.77
N HIS A 25 -3.85 14.69 2.79
CA HIS A 25 -4.48 16.01 2.80
C HIS A 25 -5.87 15.98 3.45
N ARG A 26 -6.43 17.18 3.63
CA ARG A 26 -7.78 17.35 4.19
C ARG A 26 -8.85 17.16 3.12
N ILE A 27 -9.96 16.57 3.54
CA ILE A 27 -11.18 16.33 2.76
C ILE A 27 -12.40 16.84 3.53
N CYS A 28 -13.53 16.93 2.83
CA CYS A 28 -14.80 17.35 3.40
C CYS A 28 -15.14 16.60 4.71
N ALA A 29 -15.59 17.35 5.72
CA ALA A 29 -15.98 16.83 7.03
C ALA A 29 -17.25 15.98 6.99
N MET A 30 -18.11 16.13 5.97
CA MET A 30 -19.32 15.33 5.81
C MET A 30 -18.98 13.84 5.71
N PRO A 31 -19.58 12.95 6.53
CA PRO A 31 -19.35 11.51 6.45
C PRO A 31 -19.59 10.95 5.04
N GLY A 32 -18.71 10.03 4.61
CA GLY A 32 -18.77 9.45 3.26
C GLY A 32 -18.31 10.37 2.12
N CYS A 33 -18.28 11.68 2.32
CA CYS A 33 -17.77 12.63 1.32
C CYS A 33 -16.24 12.49 1.18
N ARG A 34 -15.77 12.58 -0.08
CA ARG A 34 -14.36 12.60 -0.49
C ARG A 34 -13.98 13.91 -1.19
N GLY A 35 -14.92 14.86 -1.28
CA GLY A 35 -14.74 16.10 -2.00
C GLY A 35 -13.62 16.96 -1.41
N PRO A 36 -12.87 17.69 -2.25
CA PRO A 36 -11.86 18.62 -1.81
C PRO A 36 -12.49 19.77 -1.02
N LEU A 37 -11.74 20.33 -0.08
CA LEU A 37 -12.19 21.52 0.66
C LEU A 37 -12.30 22.72 -0.28
N MET A 38 -13.36 23.52 -0.13
CA MET A 38 -13.51 24.79 -0.84
C MET A 38 -12.43 25.79 -0.41
N ASP A 39 -12.18 25.88 0.90
CA ASP A 39 -11.02 26.54 1.47
C ASP A 39 -10.12 25.49 2.15
N TYR A 40 -8.97 25.21 1.54
CA TYR A 40 -8.03 24.22 2.07
C TYR A 40 -7.29 24.68 3.33
N LYS A 41 -7.18 26.00 3.57
CA LYS A 41 -6.44 26.56 4.70
C LYS A 41 -7.24 26.44 5.99
N GLN A 42 -8.49 26.93 5.97
CA GLN A 42 -9.32 27.05 7.17
C GLN A 42 -10.70 26.40 7.01
N GLY A 43 -11.07 25.99 5.79
CA GLY A 43 -12.36 25.37 5.51
C GLY A 43 -12.47 23.92 5.97
N ARG A 44 -13.72 23.43 5.92
CA ARG A 44 -14.11 22.10 6.43
C ARG A 44 -14.94 21.29 5.46
N PHE A 45 -15.60 21.96 4.52
CA PHE A 45 -16.55 21.35 3.60
C PHE A 45 -16.14 21.63 2.16
N CYS A 46 -16.58 20.75 1.26
CA CYS A 46 -16.51 20.99 -0.18
C CYS A 46 -17.61 21.96 -0.61
N SER A 47 -17.62 22.34 -1.90
CA SER A 47 -18.67 23.18 -2.49
C SER A 47 -20.08 22.68 -2.19
N ASP A 48 -20.27 21.37 -2.28
CA ASP A 48 -21.61 20.75 -2.19
C ASP A 48 -22.14 20.71 -0.75
N HIS A 49 -21.25 20.81 0.24
CA HIS A 49 -21.59 20.76 1.66
C HIS A 49 -21.25 22.06 2.38
N ILE A 50 -21.03 23.16 1.66
CA ILE A 50 -20.59 24.42 2.26
C ILE A 50 -21.62 24.99 3.25
N GLU A 51 -22.89 24.72 3.04
CA GLU A 51 -23.99 25.17 3.90
C GLU A 51 -23.92 24.55 5.31
N GLU A 52 -23.34 23.34 5.44
CA GLU A 52 -23.07 22.70 6.73
C GLU A 52 -22.07 23.49 7.59
N SER A 53 -21.32 24.41 6.98
CA SER A 53 -20.43 25.31 7.73
C SER A 53 -21.19 26.25 8.67
N LYS A 54 -22.50 26.47 8.44
CA LYS A 54 -23.37 27.35 9.22
C LYS A 54 -23.99 26.65 10.44
N ILE A 55 -23.93 25.33 10.53
CA ILE A 55 -24.54 24.51 11.58
C ILE A 55 -23.47 24.08 12.60
N CYS A 56 -23.84 24.05 13.87
CA CYS A 56 -23.00 23.54 14.96
C CYS A 56 -22.59 22.09 14.66
N GLY A 57 -21.29 21.79 14.72
CA GLY A 57 -20.81 20.46 14.34
C GLY A 57 -21.09 19.36 15.37
N ILE A 58 -21.61 19.69 16.55
CA ILE A 58 -21.94 18.67 17.57
C ILE A 58 -23.02 17.75 17.00
N ASP A 59 -22.80 16.43 17.09
CA ASP A 59 -23.77 15.44 16.61
C ASP A 59 -25.17 15.73 17.20
N ASN A 60 -26.17 15.80 16.32
CA ASN A 60 -27.57 16.14 16.62
C ASN A 60 -27.83 17.60 17.07
N CYS A 61 -26.88 18.51 16.92
CA CYS A 61 -27.10 19.94 17.17
C CYS A 61 -27.48 20.67 15.87
N GLN A 62 -28.64 21.32 15.85
CA GLN A 62 -29.10 22.13 14.71
C GLN A 62 -28.95 23.63 14.92
N ASN A 63 -28.29 24.03 16.01
CA ASN A 63 -28.04 25.43 16.30
C ASN A 63 -27.05 26.01 15.28
N PRO A 64 -27.18 27.31 14.93
CA PRO A 64 -26.16 27.97 14.13
C PRO A 64 -24.83 28.00 14.87
N VAL A 65 -23.73 28.03 14.12
CA VAL A 65 -22.38 28.16 14.70
C VAL A 65 -22.29 29.47 15.48
N SER A 66 -22.18 29.37 16.80
CA SER A 66 -21.69 30.47 17.65
C SER A 66 -20.17 30.44 17.64
N VAL A 67 -19.57 31.61 17.43
CA VAL A 67 -18.15 31.80 17.11
C VAL A 67 -17.22 30.94 17.98
N GLY A 68 -16.33 30.16 17.35
CA GLY A 68 -15.11 29.67 18.01
C GLY A 68 -14.94 28.16 18.20
N HIS A 69 -15.93 27.31 17.93
CA HIS A 69 -15.75 25.86 18.03
C HIS A 69 -16.27 25.12 16.79
N THR A 70 -15.36 24.79 15.89
CA THR A 70 -15.69 24.09 14.64
C THR A 70 -14.89 22.80 14.51
N PHE A 71 -15.58 21.73 14.10
CA PHE A 71 -14.99 20.41 13.84
C PHE A 71 -13.81 20.50 12.88
N ARG A 72 -12.79 19.67 13.05
CA ARG A 72 -11.69 19.63 12.09
C ARG A 72 -12.17 18.96 10.80
N ALA A 73 -11.67 19.45 9.65
CA ALA A 73 -11.81 18.74 8.39
C ALA A 73 -11.33 17.29 8.55
N ARG A 74 -11.98 16.36 7.85
CA ARG A 74 -11.51 14.97 7.78
C ARG A 74 -10.20 14.94 6.99
N LYS A 75 -9.48 13.83 7.10
CA LYS A 75 -8.30 13.54 6.28
C LYS A 75 -8.54 12.22 5.56
N ILE A 76 -7.83 12.00 4.46
CA ILE A 76 -7.70 10.65 3.93
C ILE A 76 -7.05 9.75 5.00
N TYR A 77 -7.40 8.47 5.01
CA TYR A 77 -6.91 7.49 5.98
C TYR A 77 -5.41 7.22 5.78
N CYS A 78 -5.01 6.94 4.54
CA CYS A 78 -3.60 6.72 4.20
C CYS A 78 -3.34 6.94 2.70
N LEU A 79 -2.08 7.20 2.38
CA LEU A 79 -1.52 7.05 1.05
C LEU A 79 -1.05 5.61 0.90
N GLN A 80 -1.64 4.85 -0.01
CA GLN A 80 -1.20 3.49 -0.34
C GLN A 80 -0.22 3.57 -1.50
N THR A 81 1.02 3.13 -1.29
CA THR A 81 2.05 3.07 -2.34
C THR A 81 2.31 1.63 -2.75
N ILE A 82 2.85 1.44 -3.96
CA ILE A 82 3.39 0.18 -4.45
C ILE A 82 4.66 0.44 -5.25
N GLN A 83 5.68 -0.37 -5.01
CA GLN A 83 7.01 -0.26 -5.58
C GLN A 83 7.57 -1.66 -5.86
N TRP A 84 8.59 -1.75 -6.70
CA TRP A 84 9.34 -2.98 -6.85
C TRP A 84 10.17 -3.26 -5.60
N ALA A 85 10.55 -4.52 -5.36
CA ALA A 85 11.44 -4.89 -4.27
C ALA A 85 12.83 -4.23 -4.34
N CYS A 86 13.24 -3.67 -5.48
CA CYS A 86 14.43 -2.83 -5.59
C CYS A 86 14.21 -1.39 -5.08
N GLY A 87 13.00 -1.04 -4.64
CA GLY A 87 12.63 0.28 -4.15
C GLY A 87 12.03 1.21 -5.20
N VAL A 88 12.11 0.89 -6.49
CA VAL A 88 11.58 1.76 -7.56
C VAL A 88 10.05 1.87 -7.47
N PRO A 89 9.48 3.08 -7.25
CA PRO A 89 8.04 3.30 -7.18
C PRO A 89 7.32 2.92 -8.48
N ILE A 90 6.12 2.35 -8.35
CA ILE A 90 5.25 1.99 -9.47
C ILE A 90 4.04 2.91 -9.50
N ALA A 91 3.30 3.00 -8.40
CA ALA A 91 2.06 3.76 -8.33
C ALA A 91 1.68 4.10 -6.87
N PHE A 92 0.68 4.96 -6.71
CA PHE A 92 0.04 5.23 -5.43
C PHE A 92 -1.47 5.42 -5.59
N THR A 93 -2.19 5.34 -4.48
CA THR A 93 -3.60 5.72 -4.40
C THR A 93 -3.95 6.28 -3.02
N LYS A 94 -5.05 7.02 -2.94
CA LYS A 94 -5.59 7.57 -1.69
C LYS A 94 -6.63 6.61 -1.10
N CYS A 95 -6.38 6.13 0.10
CA CYS A 95 -7.38 5.40 0.89
C CYS A 95 -8.13 6.40 1.79
N TYR A 96 -9.46 6.45 1.69
CA TYR A 96 -10.24 7.52 2.34
C TYR A 96 -10.73 7.16 3.74
N GLY A 97 -11.78 6.34 3.87
CA GLY A 97 -12.34 5.99 5.18
C GLY A 97 -11.57 4.87 5.89
N SER A 98 -10.86 4.05 5.12
CA SER A 98 -10.06 2.91 5.60
C SER A 98 -9.15 2.40 4.48
N LYS A 99 -8.12 1.63 4.84
CA LYS A 99 -7.30 0.80 3.94
C LYS A 99 -8.01 -0.55 3.72
N SER A 100 -9.16 -0.52 3.04
CA SER A 100 -10.01 -1.72 2.87
C SER A 100 -9.53 -2.64 1.74
N THR A 101 -9.75 -3.95 1.87
CA THR A 101 -9.37 -4.92 0.83
C THR A 101 -9.99 -4.64 -0.54
N PRO A 102 -11.25 -4.15 -0.68
CA PRO A 102 -11.79 -3.80 -1.99
C PRO A 102 -11.09 -2.59 -2.62
N GLN A 103 -10.72 -1.57 -1.84
CA GLN A 103 -9.97 -0.42 -2.35
C GLN A 103 -8.58 -0.84 -2.84
N VAL A 104 -7.88 -1.69 -2.08
CA VAL A 104 -6.57 -2.21 -2.47
C VAL A 104 -6.66 -3.12 -3.70
N PHE A 105 -7.67 -3.98 -3.79
CA PHE A 105 -7.89 -4.81 -4.97
C PHE A 105 -8.18 -3.97 -6.23
N LYS A 106 -9.04 -2.95 -6.10
CA LYS A 106 -9.30 -1.99 -7.17
C LYS A 106 -8.02 -1.30 -7.62
N PHE A 107 -7.21 -0.82 -6.68
CA PHE A 107 -5.92 -0.20 -6.97
C PHE A 107 -4.98 -1.12 -7.75
N LEU A 108 -4.79 -2.37 -7.29
CA LEU A 108 -3.96 -3.34 -8.02
C LEU A 108 -4.49 -3.60 -9.44
N THR A 109 -5.80 -3.72 -9.60
CA THR A 109 -6.42 -3.95 -10.91
C THR A 109 -6.26 -2.75 -11.84
N GLU A 110 -6.30 -1.52 -11.32
CA GLU A 110 -6.05 -0.30 -12.10
C GLU A 110 -4.58 -0.19 -12.52
N VAL A 111 -3.63 -0.49 -11.62
CA VAL A 111 -2.18 -0.43 -11.92
C VAL A 111 -1.78 -1.43 -13.02
N TRP A 112 -2.40 -2.60 -13.06
CA TRP A 112 -2.12 -3.66 -14.05
C TRP A 112 -3.32 -4.00 -14.93
N ALA A 113 -4.17 -3.01 -15.28
CA ALA A 113 -5.38 -3.23 -16.06
C ALA A 113 -5.10 -3.88 -17.44
N GLU A 114 -4.06 -3.40 -18.12
CA GLU A 114 -3.73 -3.75 -19.52
C GLU A 114 -2.35 -4.42 -19.66
N SER A 115 -1.84 -5.06 -18.58
CA SER A 115 -0.43 -5.42 -18.55
C SER A 115 -0.16 -6.90 -18.30
N ASP A 116 0.61 -7.48 -19.22
CA ASP A 116 1.32 -8.75 -19.03
C ASP A 116 2.49 -8.63 -18.03
N THR A 117 2.71 -7.45 -17.45
CA THR A 117 3.79 -7.19 -16.51
C THR A 117 3.44 -7.43 -15.04
N LYS A 118 2.33 -8.11 -14.76
CA LYS A 118 1.94 -8.46 -13.38
C LYS A 118 3.12 -9.06 -12.60
N PRO A 119 3.29 -8.67 -11.33
CA PRO A 119 4.34 -9.22 -10.51
C PRO A 119 4.04 -10.69 -10.21
N SER A 120 5.09 -11.50 -10.14
CA SER A 120 4.98 -12.89 -9.67
C SER A 120 4.62 -12.94 -8.18
N PHE A 121 5.08 -11.94 -7.42
CA PHE A 121 4.83 -11.80 -5.99
C PHE A 121 4.38 -10.38 -5.62
N ILE A 122 3.40 -10.27 -4.71
CA ILE A 122 3.06 -9.02 -4.03
C ILE A 122 3.27 -9.23 -2.53
N SER A 123 4.15 -8.42 -1.93
CA SER A 123 4.32 -8.32 -0.48
C SER A 123 3.44 -7.24 0.09
N TYR A 124 2.60 -7.59 1.07
CA TYR A 124 1.61 -6.69 1.66
C TYR A 124 1.26 -7.10 3.09
N ASP A 125 1.21 -6.17 4.06
CA ASP A 125 0.86 -6.46 5.46
C ASP A 125 -0.44 -7.27 5.59
N ASN A 126 -1.47 -6.92 4.83
CA ASN A 126 -2.79 -7.54 4.90
C ASN A 126 -3.07 -8.51 3.72
N ALA A 127 -2.01 -9.14 3.19
CA ALA A 127 -2.07 -10.04 2.03
C ALA A 127 -3.07 -11.19 2.20
N CYS A 128 -3.16 -11.80 3.37
CA CYS A 128 -4.04 -12.96 3.59
C CYS A 128 -5.53 -12.58 3.46
N ASN A 129 -5.93 -11.41 3.97
CA ASN A 129 -7.32 -10.94 3.84
C ASN A 129 -7.61 -10.41 2.44
N LEU A 130 -6.63 -9.81 1.78
CA LEU A 130 -6.75 -9.46 0.37
C LEU A 130 -6.97 -10.71 -0.49
N LEU A 131 -6.15 -11.76 -0.31
CA LEU A 131 -6.31 -13.02 -1.03
C LEU A 131 -7.66 -13.68 -0.75
N ARG A 132 -8.13 -13.68 0.51
CA ARG A 132 -9.50 -14.13 0.84
C ARG A 132 -10.56 -13.34 0.09
N HIS A 133 -10.44 -12.02 0.04
CA HIS A 133 -11.40 -11.18 -0.67
C HIS A 133 -11.42 -11.52 -2.17
N ILE A 134 -10.26 -11.65 -2.81
CA ILE A 134 -10.14 -12.02 -4.22
C ILE A 134 -10.76 -13.40 -4.47
N THR A 135 -10.37 -14.41 -3.69
CA THR A 135 -10.89 -15.79 -3.84
C THR A 135 -12.38 -15.94 -3.56
N ARG A 136 -13.00 -15.04 -2.79
CA ARG A 136 -14.45 -15.09 -2.49
C ARG A 136 -15.28 -14.24 -3.44
N SER A 137 -14.79 -13.04 -3.77
CA SER A 137 -15.56 -12.03 -4.51
C SER A 137 -15.18 -11.96 -5.99
N HIS A 138 -14.02 -12.51 -6.37
CA HIS A 138 -13.46 -12.43 -7.72
C HIS A 138 -12.79 -13.76 -8.12
N VAL A 139 -13.56 -14.86 -8.08
CA VAL A 139 -13.07 -16.23 -8.31
C VAL A 139 -12.39 -16.41 -9.66
N GLU A 140 -12.86 -15.72 -10.69
CA GLU A 140 -12.30 -15.74 -12.06
C GLU A 140 -11.09 -14.80 -12.23
N SER A 141 -10.63 -14.17 -11.15
CA SER A 141 -9.53 -13.21 -11.25
C SER A 141 -8.21 -13.92 -11.57
N SER A 142 -7.56 -13.46 -12.64
CA SER A 142 -6.21 -13.92 -13.01
C SER A 142 -5.18 -13.70 -11.90
N TRP A 143 -5.43 -12.80 -10.94
CA TRP A 143 -4.58 -12.62 -9.76
C TRP A 143 -4.39 -13.89 -8.93
N ILE A 144 -5.38 -14.79 -8.90
CA ILE A 144 -5.32 -16.04 -8.12
C ILE A 144 -4.28 -17.02 -8.69
N THR A 145 -4.11 -17.02 -10.01
CA THR A 145 -3.23 -17.96 -10.73
C THR A 145 -1.89 -17.35 -11.10
N SER A 146 -1.84 -16.05 -11.42
CA SER A 146 -0.64 -15.36 -11.92
C SER A 146 0.26 -14.78 -10.82
N THR A 147 -0.29 -14.45 -9.64
CA THR A 147 0.45 -13.74 -8.60
C THR A 147 0.31 -14.40 -7.23
N ARG A 148 1.41 -14.45 -6.50
CA ARG A 148 1.43 -14.90 -5.10
C ARG A 148 1.41 -13.70 -4.16
N PHE A 149 0.42 -13.65 -3.28
CA PHE A 149 0.33 -12.65 -2.23
C PHE A 149 1.03 -13.17 -0.98
N ILE A 150 2.12 -12.54 -0.58
CA ILE A 150 2.85 -12.85 0.64
C ILE A 150 2.62 -11.74 1.66
N VAL A 151 2.48 -12.14 2.92
CA VAL A 151 2.42 -11.17 4.02
C VAL A 151 3.81 -10.59 4.19
N ASP A 152 3.88 -9.28 4.41
CA ASP A 152 5.15 -8.65 4.76
C ASP A 152 5.78 -9.38 5.95
N ALA A 153 7.09 -9.57 5.86
CA ALA A 153 7.76 -10.53 6.70
C ALA A 153 8.06 -10.01 8.12
N TRP A 154 7.98 -8.70 8.35
CA TRP A 154 7.90 -8.14 9.70
C TRP A 154 6.48 -8.31 10.27
N HIS A 155 5.46 -8.00 9.48
CA HIS A 155 4.06 -8.12 9.89
C HIS A 155 3.59 -9.56 10.15
N TYR A 156 4.16 -10.54 9.45
CA TYR A 156 3.76 -11.95 9.53
C TYR A 156 3.80 -12.54 10.95
N ILE A 157 4.67 -12.03 11.82
CA ILE A 157 4.78 -12.47 13.23
C ILE A 157 3.46 -12.23 13.99
N ASN A 158 2.72 -11.18 13.61
CA ASN A 158 1.46 -10.79 14.24
C ASN A 158 0.24 -11.51 13.64
N HIS A 159 0.43 -12.35 12.61
CA HIS A 159 -0.67 -13.07 11.98
C HIS A 159 -1.02 -14.34 12.77
N GLN A 160 -2.30 -14.71 12.72
CA GLN A 160 -2.79 -15.87 13.45
C GLN A 160 -2.13 -17.16 12.97
N ALA A 161 -1.42 -17.86 13.86
CA ALA A 161 -0.74 -19.12 13.53
C ALA A 161 -1.71 -20.28 13.19
N THR A 162 -3.00 -20.13 13.48
CA THR A 162 -4.06 -21.07 13.09
C THR A 162 -4.63 -20.79 11.71
N ASP A 163 -4.32 -19.63 11.12
CA ASP A 163 -4.76 -19.25 9.80
C ASP A 163 -4.03 -20.09 8.73
N LEU A 164 -4.69 -21.16 8.29
CA LEU A 164 -4.14 -22.09 7.31
C LEU A 164 -3.87 -21.40 5.96
N LEU A 165 -4.73 -20.46 5.53
CA LEU A 165 -4.52 -19.73 4.28
C LEU A 165 -3.27 -18.85 4.37
N CYS A 166 -3.14 -18.08 5.46
CA CYS A 166 -1.97 -17.24 5.69
C CYS A 166 -0.68 -18.07 5.72
N ARG A 167 -0.67 -19.20 6.44
CA ARG A 167 0.51 -20.06 6.58
C ARG A 167 0.92 -20.78 5.30
N THR A 168 -0.03 -21.18 4.48
CA THR A 168 0.24 -22.01 3.30
C THR A 168 0.38 -21.20 2.01
N ARG A 169 -0.33 -20.07 1.91
CA ARG A 169 -0.40 -19.27 0.68
C ARG A 169 0.28 -17.91 0.79
N CYS A 170 0.45 -17.37 2.01
CA CYS A 170 1.00 -16.04 2.22
C CYS A 170 2.26 -15.99 3.10
N ASN A 171 2.86 -17.14 3.39
CA ASN A 171 4.10 -17.21 4.17
C ASN A 171 5.29 -16.63 3.37
N PRO A 172 5.98 -15.60 3.88
CA PRO A 172 7.11 -14.97 3.19
C PRO A 172 8.42 -15.77 3.26
N SER A 173 8.52 -16.77 4.14
CA SER A 173 9.74 -17.57 4.31
C SER A 173 9.42 -19.06 4.54
N PRO A 174 8.88 -19.77 3.54
CA PRO A 174 8.55 -21.18 3.67
C PRO A 174 9.81 -22.06 3.68
N ALA A 175 10.20 -22.55 4.85
CA ALA A 175 11.38 -23.41 5.02
C ALA A 175 11.23 -24.83 4.44
N ASN A 176 10.02 -25.21 4.00
CA ASN A 176 9.72 -26.52 3.42
C ASN A 176 10.03 -26.62 1.91
N GLY A 177 10.71 -25.62 1.34
CA GLY A 177 11.06 -25.59 -0.08
C GLY A 177 9.89 -25.34 -1.03
N SER A 178 8.69 -25.06 -0.53
CA SER A 178 7.50 -24.85 -1.38
C SER A 178 7.56 -23.59 -2.26
N GLN A 179 8.39 -22.62 -1.88
CA GLN A 179 8.65 -21.38 -2.64
C GLN A 179 10.16 -21.08 -2.63
N PRO A 180 10.96 -21.77 -3.46
CA PRO A 180 12.41 -21.59 -3.50
C PRO A 180 12.82 -20.19 -4.00
N ASP A 181 11.94 -19.49 -4.70
CA ASP A 181 12.23 -18.17 -5.27
C ASP A 181 12.27 -17.05 -4.23
N LEU A 182 11.66 -17.25 -3.06
CA LEU A 182 11.65 -16.27 -1.96
C LEU A 182 12.92 -16.31 -1.11
N LEU A 183 13.73 -17.35 -1.24
CA LEU A 183 14.82 -17.67 -0.32
C LEU A 183 16.10 -17.97 -1.09
N LYS A 184 17.21 -17.36 -0.68
CA LYS A 184 18.56 -17.63 -1.19
C LYS A 184 19.38 -18.31 -0.11
N ILE A 185 20.26 -19.23 -0.50
CA ILE A 185 21.24 -19.82 0.41
C ILE A 185 22.54 -19.04 0.24
N LEU A 186 22.98 -18.40 1.31
CA LEU A 186 24.29 -17.77 1.39
C LEU A 186 25.21 -18.64 2.23
N GLU A 187 26.49 -18.66 1.88
CA GLU A 187 27.52 -19.33 2.64
C GLU A 187 28.40 -18.29 3.33
N HIS A 188 28.62 -18.46 4.63
CA HIS A 188 29.44 -17.53 5.38
C HIS A 188 30.92 -17.71 4.99
N PRO A 189 31.61 -16.63 4.53
CA PRO A 189 32.93 -16.74 3.89
C PRO A 189 34.00 -17.41 4.75
N LYS A 190 33.93 -17.25 6.08
CA LYS A 190 34.96 -17.74 7.00
C LYS A 190 34.65 -19.09 7.64
N THR A 191 33.38 -19.51 7.66
CA THR A 191 32.96 -20.70 8.41
C THR A 191 32.35 -21.79 7.54
N GLY A 192 32.07 -21.50 6.25
CA GLY A 192 31.37 -22.41 5.35
C GLY A 192 29.92 -22.70 5.76
N LYS A 193 29.41 -22.04 6.82
CA LYS A 193 28.06 -22.28 7.31
C LYS A 193 27.06 -21.66 6.36
N LYS A 194 26.09 -22.46 5.93
CA LYS A 194 25.01 -22.03 5.03
C LYS A 194 23.86 -21.43 5.83
N TYR A 195 23.38 -20.28 5.37
CA TYR A 195 22.26 -19.54 5.94
C TYR A 195 21.24 -19.28 4.85
N LEU A 196 19.98 -19.45 5.22
CA LEU A 196 18.85 -19.11 4.37
C LEU A 196 18.49 -17.65 4.60
N VAL A 197 18.50 -16.85 3.56
CA VAL A 197 18.17 -15.42 3.59
C VAL A 197 17.04 -15.12 2.61
N ARG A 198 16.31 -14.02 2.82
CA ARG A 198 15.25 -13.58 1.90
C ARG A 198 15.86 -13.14 0.57
N ALA A 199 15.23 -13.51 -0.53
CA ALA A 199 15.69 -13.21 -1.88
C ALA A 199 15.40 -11.76 -2.31
N PHE A 200 14.35 -11.16 -1.72
CA PHE A 200 13.80 -9.85 -2.04
C PHE A 200 13.73 -8.96 -0.79
N ASN A 201 13.89 -7.66 -0.98
CA ASN A 201 13.70 -6.66 0.06
C ASN A 201 12.20 -6.37 0.23
N THR A 202 11.58 -6.95 1.26
CA THR A 202 10.17 -6.68 1.62
C THR A 202 10.01 -5.36 2.37
N GLU A 203 11.10 -4.76 2.87
CA GLU A 203 11.11 -3.48 3.60
C GLU A 203 11.13 -2.27 2.66
N ALA A 204 11.03 -2.48 1.34
CA ALA A 204 11.08 -1.42 0.35
C ALA A 204 9.94 -0.40 0.52
N ALA A 205 8.79 -0.83 1.06
CA ALA A 205 7.66 0.07 1.34
C ALA A 205 7.97 0.99 2.51
N GLU A 206 8.53 0.43 3.57
CA GLU A 206 8.91 1.10 4.80
C GLU A 206 10.02 2.13 4.51
N GLN A 207 10.97 1.80 3.63
CA GLN A 207 11.99 2.74 3.15
C GLN A 207 11.38 3.94 2.40
N LEU A 208 10.45 3.69 1.47
CA LEU A 208 9.76 4.76 0.77
C LEU A 208 8.89 5.59 1.72
N ASN A 209 8.20 4.94 2.66
CA ASN A 209 7.37 5.58 3.66
C ASN A 209 8.19 6.47 4.59
N ALA A 210 9.39 6.04 4.99
CA ALA A 210 10.31 6.83 5.78
C ALA A 210 10.85 8.04 5.00
N TRP A 211 11.12 7.88 3.70
CA TRP A 211 11.50 9.01 2.85
C TRP A 211 10.37 10.03 2.67
N LEU A 212 9.12 9.56 2.60
CA LEU A 212 7.95 10.43 2.51
C LEU A 212 7.65 11.21 3.80
N ASP A 213 8.19 10.79 4.95
CA ASP A 213 8.00 11.50 6.23
C ASP A 213 8.54 12.94 6.19
N ASP A 214 9.60 13.18 5.43
CA ASP A 214 10.20 14.51 5.26
C ASP A 214 9.28 15.52 4.55
N PHE A 215 8.24 15.02 3.86
CA PHE A 215 7.25 15.83 3.13
C PHE A 215 5.91 15.93 3.85
N GLU A 216 5.75 15.27 5.00
CA GLU A 216 4.46 15.13 5.66
C GLU A 216 3.83 16.48 6.02
N ALA A 217 4.62 17.41 6.56
CA ALA A 217 4.12 18.71 6.99
C ALA A 217 3.55 19.53 5.82
N GLN A 218 4.21 19.47 4.66
CA GLN A 218 3.86 20.16 3.44
C GLN A 218 2.59 19.52 2.83
N LEU A 219 2.58 18.19 2.69
CA LEU A 219 1.48 17.43 2.10
C LEU A 219 0.17 17.56 2.90
N ARG A 220 0.25 17.71 4.22
CA ARG A 220 -0.93 17.94 5.09
C ARG A 220 -1.68 19.25 4.82
N GLN A 221 -1.05 20.21 4.15
CA GLN A 221 -1.57 21.57 3.92
C GLN A 221 -1.80 21.85 2.43
N MET A 222 -2.15 20.83 1.64
CA MET A 222 -2.39 20.96 0.22
C MET A 222 -3.87 20.76 -0.14
N THR A 223 -4.26 21.31 -1.29
CA THR A 223 -5.49 20.88 -1.95
C THR A 223 -5.31 19.45 -2.48
N ASP A 224 -6.43 18.79 -2.78
CA ASP A 224 -6.44 17.45 -3.37
C ASP A 224 -5.54 17.32 -4.61
N PHE A 225 -5.66 18.27 -5.54
CA PHE A 225 -4.85 18.31 -6.76
C PHE A 225 -3.36 18.53 -6.50
N HIS A 226 -3.00 19.51 -5.66
CA HIS A 226 -1.59 19.77 -5.35
C HIS A 226 -0.96 18.61 -4.58
N PHE A 227 -1.72 17.95 -3.71
CA PHE A 227 -1.27 16.74 -3.03
C PHE A 227 -0.90 15.64 -4.04
N ASP A 228 -1.79 15.32 -4.98
CA ASP A 228 -1.53 14.30 -5.99
C ASP A 228 -0.31 14.66 -6.85
N PHE A 229 -0.21 15.92 -7.28
CA PHE A 229 0.93 16.41 -8.06
C PHE A 229 2.25 16.27 -7.29
N VAL A 230 2.31 16.73 -6.04
CA VAL A 230 3.55 16.67 -5.24
C VAL A 230 3.93 15.24 -4.91
N VAL A 231 2.97 14.37 -4.56
CA VAL A 231 3.26 12.95 -4.34
C VAL A 231 3.80 12.33 -5.62
N HIS A 232 3.21 12.61 -6.78
CA HIS A 232 3.68 12.10 -8.06
C HIS A 232 5.13 12.53 -8.35
N VAL A 233 5.44 13.82 -8.21
CA VAL A 233 6.79 14.36 -8.39
C VAL A 233 7.78 13.76 -7.38
N ALA A 234 7.36 13.61 -6.11
CA ALA A 234 8.19 13.00 -5.08
C ALA A 234 8.57 11.56 -5.46
N LEU A 235 7.61 10.76 -5.95
CA LEU A 235 7.89 9.40 -6.41
C LEU A 235 8.82 9.36 -7.64
N LEU A 236 8.73 10.33 -8.55
CA LEU A 236 9.66 10.44 -9.68
C LEU A 236 11.09 10.74 -9.22
N ILE A 237 11.27 11.68 -8.29
CA ILE A 237 12.60 11.99 -7.72
C ILE A 237 13.16 10.79 -6.96
N TYR A 238 12.32 10.10 -6.18
CA TYR A 238 12.74 8.91 -5.46
C TYR A 238 13.14 7.79 -6.43
N LYS A 239 12.40 7.63 -7.53
CA LYS A 239 12.74 6.70 -8.60
C LYS A 239 14.14 6.97 -9.16
N GLU A 240 14.42 8.21 -9.58
CA GLU A 240 15.74 8.59 -10.12
C GLU A 240 16.86 8.24 -9.12
N LYS A 241 16.65 8.58 -7.84
CA LYS A 241 17.58 8.24 -6.76
C LYS A 241 17.75 6.72 -6.55
N ARG A 242 16.73 5.89 -6.84
CA ARG A 242 16.87 4.42 -6.77
C ARG A 242 17.60 3.87 -7.98
N GLU A 243 17.32 4.41 -9.17
CA GLU A 243 17.97 3.99 -10.41
C GLU A 243 19.47 4.29 -10.41
N GLU A 244 19.92 5.34 -9.71
CA GLU A 244 21.36 5.63 -9.54
C GLU A 244 22.09 4.68 -8.57
N GLU A 245 21.37 4.02 -7.66
CA GLU A 245 21.96 3.14 -6.64
C GLU A 245 21.97 1.65 -7.04
N ILE A 246 21.27 1.28 -8.12
CA ILE A 246 21.13 -0.10 -8.62
C ILE A 246 22.08 -0.35 -9.78
#